data_AF-A0A542ICW0-F1
#
_entry.id   AF-A0A542ICW0-F1
#
_cell.length_a   1.000
_cell.length_b   1.000
_cell.length_c   1.000
_cell.angle_alpha   90.00
_cell.angle_beta   90.00
_cell.angle_gamma   90.00
#
_symmetry.space_group_name_H-M   'P 1'
#
loop_
_entity.id
_entity.type
_entity.pdbx_description
1 polymer ?
#
loop_
_entity_poly.entity_id
_entity_poly.type
_entity_poly.pdbx_seq_one_letter_code
_entity_poly.pdbx_strand_id
1 'polypeptide(L)'
;MLINQIALSGRASLADVSRWYVEGLGFVDAGGTSFAGPEIAQLQGIDLPTVALDMRWAIDRNDFMQLELFSYTQPTPRPRAADWAPDVVGYNVLMVHVLDFDGTLTRLAALGTHPKIDPIGSPGRRRACVADPNGTLVEIMEDDPAVSSGVPVRPDTNAAVRGVRVTVPDVEQARRFFVDAIGLRPTDPLNASEHEALWGLADSAPEVMALTDGRSVIELVLYPHTRPRPDDYRICDEGILNIALGSTEKEPYLQTRARVAEGGHTLHRELILSPDVEVNYVSEAEGTFNVELMYMGTAAHASFGFVVPEDAPAPTKS
;
A
#
# COMPACT_ATOMS: atom_id res chain seq x y z
N MET A 1 -3.10 12.79 -10.07
CA MET A 1 -3.19 11.39 -9.62
C MET A 1 -3.10 11.37 -8.10
N LEU A 2 -3.77 10.43 -7.45
CA LEU A 2 -3.75 10.23 -6.00
C LEU A 2 -3.32 8.79 -5.72
N ILE A 3 -2.55 8.56 -4.66
CA ILE A 3 -2.32 7.21 -4.16
C ILE A 3 -3.68 6.72 -3.63
N ASN A 4 -4.21 5.68 -4.25
CA ASN A 4 -5.59 5.24 -4.01
C ASN A 4 -5.72 3.74 -3.75
N GLN A 5 -4.68 2.95 -4.04
CA GLN A 5 -4.59 1.55 -3.58
C GLN A 5 -3.21 1.26 -3.01
N ILE A 6 -3.18 0.39 -1.99
CA ILE A 6 -1.99 -0.37 -1.61
C ILE A 6 -2.37 -1.85 -1.65
N ALA A 7 -1.70 -2.61 -2.52
CA ALA A 7 -1.96 -4.02 -2.70
C ALA A 7 -1.01 -4.86 -1.84
N LEU A 8 -1.58 -5.89 -1.21
CA LEU A 8 -0.88 -6.83 -0.34
C LEU A 8 -1.10 -8.24 -0.87
N SER A 9 -0.07 -9.05 -0.92
CA SER A 9 -0.13 -10.47 -1.29
C SER A 9 0.42 -11.33 -0.17
N GLY A 10 -0.15 -12.52 0.00
CA GLY A 10 0.48 -13.54 0.82
C GLY A 10 -0.26 -14.86 0.86
N ARG A 11 0.20 -15.76 1.74
CA ARG A 11 -0.28 -17.15 1.82
C ARG A 11 -1.33 -17.38 2.91
N ALA A 12 -1.54 -16.44 3.83
CA ALA A 12 -2.62 -16.54 4.79
C ALA A 12 -3.98 -16.53 4.08
N SER A 13 -5.00 -17.09 4.72
CA SER A 13 -6.34 -17.12 4.13
C SER A 13 -6.85 -15.69 3.94
N LEU A 14 -7.51 -15.45 2.80
CA LEU A 14 -8.06 -14.12 2.51
C LEU A 14 -9.09 -13.66 3.56
N ALA A 15 -9.79 -14.62 4.18
CA ALA A 15 -10.70 -14.36 5.30
C ALA A 15 -9.96 -13.88 6.56
N ASP A 16 -8.84 -14.51 6.92
CA ASP A 16 -8.06 -14.10 8.10
C ASP A 16 -7.40 -12.74 7.92
N VAL A 17 -6.83 -12.49 6.73
CA VAL A 17 -6.22 -11.19 6.41
C VAL A 17 -7.28 -10.10 6.39
N SER A 18 -8.41 -10.33 5.71
CA SER A 18 -9.53 -9.38 5.67
C SER A 18 -10.06 -9.07 7.08
N ARG A 19 -10.29 -10.10 7.90
CA ARG A 19 -10.69 -9.95 9.31
C ARG A 19 -9.68 -9.10 10.09
N TRP A 20 -8.39 -9.31 9.87
CA TRP A 20 -7.35 -8.56 10.57
C TRP A 20 -7.40 -7.05 10.27
N TYR A 21 -7.55 -6.66 8.99
CA TYR A 21 -7.67 -5.25 8.62
C TYR A 21 -9.03 -4.65 9.05
N VAL A 22 -10.12 -5.40 8.90
CA VAL A 22 -11.48 -4.90 9.19
C VAL A 22 -11.76 -4.87 10.70
N GLU A 23 -11.63 -5.98 11.41
CA GLU A 23 -11.94 -6.04 12.84
C GLU A 23 -10.79 -5.51 13.71
N GLY A 24 -9.53 -5.77 13.32
CA GLY A 24 -8.36 -5.31 14.05
C GLY A 24 -8.18 -3.79 13.92
N LEU A 25 -7.92 -3.33 12.70
CA LEU A 25 -7.60 -1.92 12.43
C LEU A 25 -8.84 -1.03 12.27
N GLY A 26 -9.97 -1.57 11.83
CA GLY A 26 -11.20 -0.78 11.64
C GLY A 26 -11.36 -0.21 10.22
N PHE A 27 -10.80 -0.88 9.21
CA PHE A 27 -11.21 -0.70 7.82
C PHE A 27 -12.62 -1.26 7.60
N VAL A 28 -13.27 -0.93 6.48
CA VAL A 28 -14.56 -1.53 6.10
C VAL A 28 -14.38 -2.50 4.94
N ASP A 29 -15.02 -3.67 5.03
CA ASP A 29 -15.08 -4.64 3.94
C ASP A 29 -15.90 -4.06 2.79
N ALA A 30 -15.30 -3.97 1.60
CA ALA A 30 -15.94 -3.46 0.39
C ALA A 30 -16.12 -4.55 -0.68
N GLY A 31 -16.10 -5.82 -0.27
CA GLY A 31 -16.32 -6.97 -1.15
C GLY A 31 -15.04 -7.52 -1.75
N GLY A 32 -15.13 -8.06 -2.96
CA GLY A 32 -14.02 -8.69 -3.64
C GLY A 32 -14.38 -9.24 -5.01
N THR A 33 -13.38 -9.78 -5.69
CA THR A 33 -13.49 -10.34 -7.04
C THR A 33 -12.41 -11.40 -7.27
N SER A 34 -12.48 -12.10 -8.40
CA SER A 34 -11.50 -13.08 -8.83
C SER A 34 -11.04 -12.78 -10.25
N PHE A 35 -9.74 -12.95 -10.50
CA PHE A 35 -9.14 -12.75 -11.81
C PHE A 35 -8.30 -13.97 -12.19
N ALA A 36 -8.33 -14.34 -13.47
CA ALA A 36 -7.47 -15.39 -13.99
C ALA A 36 -7.15 -15.17 -15.47
N GLY A 37 -6.00 -15.68 -15.91
CA GLY A 37 -5.63 -15.73 -17.32
C GLY A 37 -4.26 -15.12 -17.66
N PRO A 38 -3.78 -15.34 -18.89
CA PRO A 38 -2.52 -14.78 -19.39
C PRO A 38 -2.51 -13.25 -19.40
N GLU A 39 -3.67 -12.62 -19.55
CA GLU A 39 -3.80 -11.17 -19.65
C GLU A 39 -3.53 -10.49 -18.31
N ILE A 40 -3.93 -11.13 -17.21
CA ILE A 40 -3.64 -10.67 -15.85
C ILE A 40 -2.16 -10.83 -15.53
N ALA A 41 -1.54 -11.94 -15.97
CA ALA A 41 -0.10 -12.15 -15.81
C ALA A 41 0.71 -11.07 -16.54
N GLN A 42 0.32 -10.76 -17.78
CA GLN A 42 0.94 -9.71 -18.59
C GLN A 42 0.69 -8.30 -18.03
N LEU A 43 -0.50 -8.04 -17.50
CA LEU A 43 -0.82 -6.77 -16.84
C LEU A 43 0.13 -6.52 -15.67
N GLN A 44 0.35 -7.52 -14.82
CA GLN A 44 1.19 -7.40 -13.61
C GLN A 44 2.69 -7.58 -13.87
N GLY A 45 3.10 -7.82 -15.13
CA GLY A 45 4.49 -8.09 -15.48
C GLY A 45 5.04 -9.40 -14.89
N ILE A 46 4.17 -10.38 -14.62
CA ILE A 46 4.57 -11.68 -14.09
C ILE A 46 4.98 -12.58 -15.27
N ASP A 47 6.24 -13.01 -15.29
CA ASP A 47 6.79 -13.91 -16.31
C ASP A 47 6.32 -15.37 -16.09
N LEU A 48 5.01 -15.58 -16.21
CA LEU A 48 4.34 -16.87 -16.16
C LEU A 48 3.23 -16.90 -17.21
N PRO A 49 2.89 -18.08 -17.77
CA PRO A 49 1.89 -18.19 -18.82
C PRO A 49 0.48 -17.78 -18.37
N THR A 50 0.19 -17.87 -17.07
CA THR A 50 -1.11 -17.51 -16.52
C THR A 50 -1.00 -17.28 -15.01
N VAL A 51 -1.93 -16.50 -14.48
CA VAL A 51 -2.16 -16.34 -13.04
C VAL A 51 -3.63 -16.57 -12.71
N ALA A 52 -3.92 -16.91 -11.46
CA ALA A 52 -5.25 -16.96 -10.89
C ALA A 52 -5.18 -16.44 -9.45
N LEU A 53 -6.11 -15.56 -9.10
CA LEU A 53 -6.14 -14.89 -7.81
C LEU A 53 -7.57 -14.56 -7.39
N ASP A 54 -7.78 -14.55 -6.08
CA ASP A 54 -8.92 -13.92 -5.42
C ASP A 54 -8.43 -12.63 -4.75
N MET A 55 -9.30 -11.63 -4.70
CA MET A 55 -8.99 -10.33 -4.10
C MET A 55 -10.15 -9.85 -3.25
N ARG A 56 -9.84 -9.19 -2.12
CA ARG A 56 -10.81 -8.42 -1.35
C ARG A 56 -10.37 -6.98 -1.16
N TRP A 57 -11.35 -6.10 -1.05
CA TRP A 57 -11.13 -4.68 -0.82
C TRP A 57 -11.45 -4.30 0.62
N ALA A 58 -10.56 -3.52 1.22
CA ALA A 58 -10.78 -2.93 2.54
C ALA A 58 -10.61 -1.41 2.45
N ILE A 59 -11.70 -0.66 2.64
CA ILE A 59 -11.70 0.80 2.51
C ILE A 59 -11.33 1.49 3.82
N ASP A 60 -10.63 2.60 3.68
CA ASP A 60 -10.17 3.42 4.80
C ASP A 60 -10.99 4.71 4.92
N ARG A 61 -10.50 5.69 5.69
CA ARG A 61 -11.11 7.01 5.88
C ARG A 61 -11.02 7.93 4.67
N ASN A 62 -10.14 7.74 3.70
CA ASN A 62 -10.04 8.68 2.57
C ASN A 62 -11.07 8.32 1.49
N ASP A 63 -11.79 9.30 0.92
CA ASP A 63 -12.89 9.09 -0.04
C ASP A 63 -12.54 8.28 -1.32
N PHE A 64 -11.26 8.15 -1.67
CA PHE A 64 -10.75 7.42 -2.82
C PHE A 64 -9.45 6.67 -2.48
N MET A 65 -9.49 5.87 -1.41
CA MET A 65 -8.42 4.93 -1.04
C MET A 65 -9.02 3.59 -0.59
N GLN A 66 -8.31 2.51 -0.92
CA GLN A 66 -8.57 1.16 -0.44
C GLN A 66 -7.27 0.34 -0.29
N LEU A 67 -7.31 -0.71 0.51
CA LEU A 67 -6.35 -1.80 0.46
C LEU A 67 -6.89 -2.88 -0.46
N GLU A 68 -5.99 -3.49 -1.24
CA GLU A 68 -6.29 -4.69 -2.02
C GLU A 68 -5.58 -5.89 -1.41
N LEU A 69 -6.36 -6.87 -0.97
CA LEU A 69 -5.85 -8.08 -0.32
C LEU A 69 -5.88 -9.21 -1.34
N PHE A 70 -4.73 -9.55 -1.91
CA PHE A 70 -4.58 -10.59 -2.92
C PHE A 70 -4.27 -11.96 -2.29
N SER A 71 -4.95 -12.99 -2.81
CA SER A 71 -4.63 -14.38 -2.57
C SER A 71 -4.44 -15.08 -3.91
N TYR A 72 -3.17 -15.29 -4.30
CA TYR A 72 -2.86 -15.99 -5.54
C TYR A 72 -2.98 -17.50 -5.34
N THR A 73 -3.82 -18.13 -6.14
CA THR A 73 -3.92 -19.59 -6.25
C THR A 73 -2.95 -20.13 -7.30
N GLN A 74 -2.58 -19.29 -8.29
CA GLN A 74 -1.57 -19.61 -9.30
C GLN A 74 -0.80 -18.34 -9.72
N PRO A 75 0.54 -18.30 -9.58
CA PRO A 75 1.33 -19.18 -8.72
C PRO A 75 1.01 -18.94 -7.24
N THR A 76 1.28 -19.92 -6.37
CA THR A 76 1.29 -19.64 -4.93
C THR A 76 2.39 -18.61 -4.61
N PRO A 77 2.11 -17.57 -3.79
CA PRO A 77 3.11 -16.61 -3.34
C PRO A 77 4.27 -17.32 -2.65
N ARG A 78 5.52 -16.93 -2.92
CA ARG A 78 6.65 -17.44 -2.14
C ARG A 78 6.72 -16.72 -0.79
N PRO A 79 7.16 -17.43 0.26
CA PRO A 79 7.45 -16.79 1.53
C PRO A 79 8.55 -15.74 1.39
N ARG A 80 8.52 -14.72 2.24
CA ARG A 80 9.71 -13.90 2.47
C ARG A 80 10.85 -14.74 3.05
N ALA A 81 12.09 -14.29 2.84
CA ALA A 81 13.24 -14.87 3.50
C ALA A 81 13.09 -14.80 5.04
N ALA A 82 13.61 -15.79 5.75
CA ALA A 82 13.45 -15.86 7.22
C ALA A 82 14.14 -14.69 7.94
N ASP A 83 15.18 -14.12 7.34
CA ASP A 83 15.93 -12.95 7.77
C ASP A 83 15.52 -11.67 7.02
N TRP A 84 14.34 -11.66 6.39
CA TRP A 84 13.79 -10.46 5.77
C TRP A 84 13.63 -9.34 6.82
N ALA A 85 14.01 -8.13 6.43
CA ALA A 85 13.80 -6.92 7.21
C ALA A 85 13.57 -5.73 6.25
N PRO A 86 13.09 -4.58 6.75
CA PRO A 86 12.80 -3.41 5.91
C PRO A 86 14.01 -2.77 5.23
N ASP A 87 15.23 -3.25 5.46
CA ASP A 87 16.43 -2.83 4.73
C ASP A 87 16.57 -3.51 3.35
N VAL A 88 15.64 -4.41 2.99
CA VAL A 88 15.55 -5.01 1.64
C VAL A 88 14.82 -4.06 0.69
N VAL A 89 15.36 -3.88 -0.52
CA VAL A 89 14.73 -3.08 -1.59
C VAL A 89 13.29 -3.52 -1.88
N GLY A 90 12.36 -2.56 -1.84
CA GLY A 90 10.93 -2.78 -2.05
C GLY A 90 10.02 -2.05 -1.06
N TYR A 91 8.70 -2.23 -1.21
CA TYR A 91 7.72 -1.72 -0.26
C TYR A 91 7.70 -2.58 1.01
N ASN A 92 7.89 -1.95 2.18
CA ASN A 92 8.21 -2.68 3.41
C ASN A 92 7.27 -2.44 4.58
N VAL A 93 6.75 -1.21 4.74
CA VAL A 93 5.90 -0.83 5.88
C VAL A 93 4.69 -0.05 5.38
N LEU A 94 3.50 -0.53 5.73
CA LEU A 94 2.24 0.19 5.56
C LEU A 94 2.02 1.12 6.76
N MET A 95 1.72 2.40 6.53
CA MET A 95 1.54 3.39 7.59
C MET A 95 0.06 3.76 7.73
N VAL A 96 -0.51 3.50 8.90
CA VAL A 96 -1.95 3.64 9.18
C VAL A 96 -2.19 4.49 10.42
N HIS A 97 -2.95 5.57 10.26
CA HIS A 97 -3.55 6.28 11.38
C HIS A 97 -4.81 5.57 11.86
N VAL A 98 -5.00 5.51 13.19
CA VAL A 98 -6.24 4.99 13.81
C VAL A 98 -6.82 5.97 14.82
N LEU A 99 -8.15 6.07 14.86
CA LEU A 99 -8.86 6.97 15.78
C LEU A 99 -8.76 6.56 17.25
N ASP A 100 -8.74 5.25 17.51
CA ASP A 100 -8.68 4.66 18.85
C ASP A 100 -7.47 3.73 18.93
N PHE A 101 -6.32 4.28 19.31
CA PHE A 101 -5.05 3.57 19.33
C PHE A 101 -5.06 2.37 20.29
N ASP A 102 -5.50 2.56 21.53
CA ASP A 102 -5.51 1.50 22.55
C ASP A 102 -6.58 0.44 22.25
N GLY A 103 -7.76 0.84 21.77
CA GLY A 103 -8.78 -0.08 21.30
C GLY A 103 -8.31 -0.90 20.12
N THR A 104 -7.56 -0.29 19.19
CA THR A 104 -6.95 -0.99 18.05
C THR A 104 -5.95 -2.06 18.53
N LEU A 105 -5.02 -1.70 19.41
CA LEU A 105 -4.07 -2.68 19.96
C LEU A 105 -4.78 -3.81 20.72
N THR A 106 -5.86 -3.50 21.42
CA THR A 106 -6.68 -4.51 22.12
C THR A 106 -7.35 -5.49 21.15
N ARG A 107 -7.95 -4.99 20.06
CA ARG A 107 -8.57 -5.84 19.03
C ARG A 107 -7.53 -6.70 18.30
N LEU A 108 -6.38 -6.13 17.96
CA LEU A 108 -5.27 -6.88 17.36
C LEU A 108 -4.74 -7.97 18.29
N ALA A 109 -4.61 -7.69 19.59
CA ALA A 109 -4.22 -8.69 20.58
C ALA A 109 -5.25 -9.83 20.67
N ALA A 110 -6.55 -9.53 20.57
CA ALA A 110 -7.60 -10.56 20.52
C ALA A 110 -7.53 -11.43 19.25
N LEU A 111 -6.94 -10.91 18.17
CA LEU A 111 -6.63 -11.66 16.95
C LEU A 111 -5.25 -12.35 16.99
N GLY A 112 -4.52 -12.26 18.11
CA GLY A 112 -3.21 -12.89 18.29
C GLY A 112 -2.02 -12.07 17.78
N THR A 113 -2.24 -10.80 17.44
CA THR A 113 -1.18 -9.89 16.98
C THR A 113 -0.79 -8.91 18.08
N HIS A 114 0.51 -8.85 18.39
CA HIS A 114 1.06 -7.93 19.37
C HIS A 114 2.10 -6.99 18.72
N PRO A 115 2.29 -5.77 19.26
CA PRO A 115 3.40 -4.91 18.87
C PRO A 115 4.75 -5.62 18.94
N LYS A 116 5.65 -5.34 18.00
CA LYS A 116 7.00 -5.92 17.95
C LYS A 116 7.86 -5.45 19.13
N ILE A 117 7.65 -4.21 19.55
CA ILE A 117 8.19 -3.58 20.76
C ILE A 117 7.07 -2.79 21.43
N ASP A 118 7.29 -2.34 22.66
CA ASP A 118 6.35 -1.43 23.32
C ASP A 118 6.13 -0.16 22.48
N PRO A 119 4.89 0.36 22.40
CA PRO A 119 4.62 1.60 21.68
C PRO A 119 5.53 2.74 22.15
N ILE A 120 6.05 3.52 21.20
CA ILE A 120 6.93 4.67 21.48
C ILE A 120 6.18 5.98 21.29
N GLY A 121 6.69 7.06 21.90
CA GLY A 121 6.09 8.39 21.84
C GLY A 121 5.17 8.71 23.01
N SER A 122 4.74 9.98 23.09
CA SER A 122 3.80 10.48 24.11
C SER A 122 2.35 10.20 23.72
N PRO A 123 1.41 10.10 24.69
CA PRO A 123 -0.02 10.02 24.39
C PRO A 123 -0.49 11.10 23.40
N GLY A 124 -1.33 10.71 22.45
CA GLY A 124 -1.76 11.51 21.31
C GLY A 124 -0.80 11.52 20.12
N ARG A 125 0.40 10.92 20.24
CA ARG A 125 1.43 10.84 19.19
C ARG A 125 2.19 9.50 19.24
N ARG A 126 1.57 8.47 19.81
CA ARG A 126 2.21 7.16 19.91
C ARG A 126 2.31 6.48 18.55
N ARG A 127 3.32 5.63 18.43
CA ARG A 127 3.55 4.72 17.30
C ARG A 127 3.69 3.29 17.81
N ALA A 128 3.13 2.34 17.07
CA ALA A 128 3.38 0.92 17.25
C ALA A 128 3.62 0.28 15.90
N CYS A 129 4.35 -0.84 15.86
CA CYS A 129 4.48 -1.66 14.65
C CYS A 129 4.06 -3.08 14.95
N VAL A 130 3.20 -3.60 14.10
CA VAL A 130 2.66 -4.98 14.15
C VAL A 130 2.91 -5.67 12.82
N ALA A 131 2.75 -6.98 12.79
CA ALA A 131 2.75 -7.76 11.56
C ALA A 131 1.33 -8.31 11.30
N ASP A 132 0.85 -8.17 10.07
CA ASP A 132 -0.39 -8.80 9.63
C ASP A 132 -0.22 -10.33 9.52
N PRO A 133 -1.27 -11.11 9.20
CA PRO A 133 -1.18 -12.57 9.09
C PRO A 133 -0.20 -13.08 8.03
N ASN A 134 0.20 -12.24 7.06
CA ASN A 134 1.22 -12.55 6.06
C ASN A 134 2.62 -12.07 6.46
N GLY A 135 2.77 -11.44 7.62
CA GLY A 135 4.03 -10.86 8.07
C GLY A 135 4.33 -9.46 7.50
N THR A 136 3.39 -8.83 6.80
CA THR A 136 3.55 -7.44 6.36
C THR A 136 3.56 -6.51 7.56
N LEU A 137 4.54 -5.62 7.61
CA LEU A 137 4.64 -4.66 8.71
C LEU A 137 3.63 -3.53 8.52
N VAL A 138 2.92 -3.24 9.59
CA VAL A 138 1.97 -2.13 9.67
C VAL A 138 2.35 -1.24 10.84
N GLU A 139 2.75 -0.02 10.54
CA GLU A 139 2.89 1.06 11.52
C GLU A 139 1.50 1.61 11.85
N ILE A 140 1.18 1.67 13.14
CA ILE A 140 -0.04 2.23 13.69
C ILE A 140 0.30 3.57 14.33
N MET A 141 -0.44 4.61 13.94
CA MET A 141 -0.22 5.99 14.29
C MET A 141 -1.40 6.55 15.08
N GLU A 142 -1.14 7.08 16.28
CA GLU A 142 -2.17 7.71 17.10
C GLU A 142 -2.54 9.12 16.61
N ASP A 143 -1.57 9.95 16.23
CA ASP A 143 -1.86 11.20 15.54
C ASP A 143 -2.15 10.97 14.06
N ASP A 144 -2.97 11.85 13.51
CA ASP A 144 -3.25 11.89 12.08
C ASP A 144 -2.44 13.02 11.42
N PRO A 145 -1.36 12.71 10.70
CA PRO A 145 -0.55 13.74 10.03
C PRO A 145 -1.31 14.47 8.92
N ALA A 146 -2.46 13.95 8.46
CA ALA A 146 -3.25 14.52 7.37
C ALA A 146 -4.46 15.38 7.82
N VAL A 147 -4.77 15.50 9.12
CA VAL A 147 -5.94 16.30 9.61
C VAL A 147 -5.88 17.78 9.20
N SER A 148 -4.71 18.28 8.81
CA SER A 148 -4.54 19.65 8.27
C SER A 148 -5.03 19.84 6.83
N SER A 149 -5.39 18.78 6.09
CA SER A 149 -5.54 18.82 4.63
C SER A 149 -6.94 19.21 4.10
N GLY A 150 -7.97 19.29 4.95
CA GLY A 150 -9.35 19.60 4.50
C GLY A 150 -9.95 18.58 3.52
N VAL A 151 -9.33 17.39 3.43
CA VAL A 151 -9.71 16.31 2.51
C VAL A 151 -11.01 15.65 3.00
N PRO A 152 -11.96 15.32 2.10
CA PRO A 152 -13.15 14.58 2.48
C PRO A 152 -12.78 13.23 3.10
N VAL A 153 -13.36 12.95 4.27
CA VAL A 153 -13.17 11.69 4.97
C VAL A 153 -14.48 10.94 5.10
N ARG A 154 -14.41 9.61 5.00
CA ARG A 154 -15.50 8.69 5.35
C ARG A 154 -15.61 8.65 6.88
N PRO A 155 -16.76 9.00 7.47
CA PRO A 155 -16.93 8.96 8.92
C PRO A 155 -16.98 7.52 9.46
N ASP A 156 -17.28 6.54 8.60
CA ASP A 156 -17.64 5.18 8.98
C ASP A 156 -16.44 4.23 9.20
N THR A 157 -15.22 4.73 9.08
CA THR A 157 -14.00 3.93 9.21
C THR A 157 -13.10 4.47 10.32
N ASN A 158 -12.46 3.58 11.08
CA ASN A 158 -11.60 3.97 12.20
C ASN A 158 -10.12 4.06 11.83
N ALA A 159 -9.77 3.68 10.60
CA ALA A 159 -8.40 3.64 10.10
C ALA A 159 -8.24 4.45 8.81
N ALA A 160 -7.09 5.10 8.67
CA ALA A 160 -6.71 5.83 7.47
C ALA A 160 -5.31 5.44 7.04
N VAL A 161 -5.16 5.01 5.80
CA VAL A 161 -3.84 4.86 5.19
C VAL A 161 -3.25 6.26 5.05
N ARG A 162 -1.99 6.37 5.48
CA ARG A 162 -1.21 7.60 5.40
C ARG A 162 0.05 7.43 4.61
N GLY A 163 0.44 6.19 4.31
CA GLY A 163 1.49 5.98 3.34
C GLY A 163 2.11 4.60 3.33
N VAL A 164 3.24 4.54 2.63
CA VAL A 164 4.11 3.36 2.56
C VAL A 164 5.57 3.78 2.65
N ARG A 165 6.39 2.99 3.35
CA ARG A 165 7.86 3.07 3.23
C ARG A 165 8.35 2.13 2.15
N VAL A 166 9.17 2.66 1.25
CA VAL A 166 9.85 1.90 0.19
C VAL A 166 11.35 2.06 0.35
N THR A 167 12.05 0.94 0.49
CA THR A 167 13.51 0.93 0.49
C THR A 167 14.00 0.91 -0.95
N VAL A 168 14.90 1.83 -1.27
CA VAL A 168 15.40 2.07 -2.63
C VAL A 168 16.93 1.97 -2.66
N PRO A 169 17.52 1.54 -3.77
CA PRO A 169 18.98 1.50 -3.92
C PRO A 169 19.58 2.91 -4.15
N ASP A 170 18.78 3.85 -4.65
CA ASP A 170 19.16 5.24 -4.94
C ASP A 170 17.94 6.16 -4.76
N VAL A 171 18.02 7.09 -3.80
CA VAL A 171 16.93 8.03 -3.47
C VAL A 171 16.68 9.02 -4.61
N GLU A 172 17.71 9.49 -5.29
CA GLU A 172 17.58 10.51 -6.34
C GLU A 172 17.01 9.91 -7.63
N GLN A 173 17.36 8.66 -7.96
CA GLN A 173 16.71 7.94 -9.04
C GLN A 173 15.23 7.69 -8.75
N ALA A 174 14.90 7.20 -7.56
CA ALA A 174 13.51 7.01 -7.15
C ALA A 174 12.74 8.34 -7.12
N ARG A 175 13.38 9.44 -6.67
CA ARG A 175 12.80 10.79 -6.73
C ARG A 175 12.46 11.18 -8.15
N ARG A 176 13.38 11.02 -9.12
CA ARG A 176 13.10 11.36 -10.53
C ARG A 176 11.88 10.62 -11.06
N PHE A 177 11.73 9.34 -10.74
CA PHE A 177 10.52 8.59 -11.11
C PHE A 177 9.26 9.17 -10.45
N PHE A 178 9.23 9.27 -9.13
CA PHE A 178 8.01 9.66 -8.42
C PHE A 178 7.64 11.14 -8.56
N VAL A 179 8.62 12.03 -8.73
CA VAL A 179 8.39 13.46 -8.89
C VAL A 179 8.22 13.82 -10.35
N ASP A 180 9.17 13.46 -11.20
CA ASP A 180 9.24 13.99 -12.57
C ASP A 180 8.29 13.22 -13.51
N ALA A 181 8.20 11.88 -13.37
CA ALA A 181 7.27 11.08 -14.17
C ALA A 181 5.87 11.01 -13.56
N ILE A 182 5.76 10.63 -12.28
CA ILE A 182 4.47 10.42 -11.61
C ILE A 182 3.81 11.74 -11.19
N GLY A 183 4.57 12.70 -10.66
CA GLY A 183 4.06 14.01 -10.25
C GLY A 183 3.76 14.16 -8.75
N LEU A 184 4.36 13.32 -7.89
CA LEU A 184 4.32 13.52 -6.44
C LEU A 184 5.18 14.70 -6.02
N ARG A 185 4.87 15.29 -4.87
CA ARG A 185 5.55 16.49 -4.36
C ARG A 185 6.37 16.18 -3.12
N PRO A 186 7.56 16.78 -2.94
CA PRO A 186 8.29 16.68 -1.68
C PRO A 186 7.45 17.13 -0.47
N THR A 187 7.63 16.45 0.64
CA THR A 187 7.02 16.78 1.93
C THR A 187 7.95 16.36 3.08
N ASP A 188 7.53 16.62 4.32
CA ASP A 188 8.25 16.17 5.49
C ASP A 188 8.00 14.67 5.74
N PRO A 189 9.01 13.89 6.17
CA PRO A 189 8.80 12.50 6.60
C PRO A 189 7.76 12.39 7.72
N LEU A 190 6.96 11.32 7.65
CA LEU A 190 6.06 10.92 8.74
C LEU A 190 6.82 10.28 9.89
N ASN A 191 7.98 9.71 9.59
CA ASN A 191 8.82 8.99 10.52
C ASN A 191 10.06 9.80 10.94
N ALA A 192 10.26 9.87 12.25
CA ALA A 192 11.50 10.35 12.84
C ALA A 192 12.49 9.19 13.02
N SER A 193 13.76 9.49 13.26
CA SER A 193 14.83 8.47 13.37
C SER A 193 14.58 7.44 14.46
N GLU A 194 13.93 7.82 15.56
CA GLU A 194 13.59 6.90 16.65
C GLU A 194 12.56 5.84 16.23
N HIS A 195 11.77 6.08 15.17
CA HIS A 195 10.77 5.14 14.70
C HIS A 195 11.38 3.92 14.01
N GLU A 196 12.65 3.98 13.57
CA GLU A 196 13.35 2.80 13.02
C GLU A 196 13.39 1.62 14.00
N ALA A 197 13.37 1.90 15.32
CA ALA A 197 13.32 0.88 16.35
C ALA A 197 12.05 0.01 16.27
N LEU A 198 10.94 0.54 15.78
CA LEU A 198 9.65 -0.16 15.66
C LEU A 198 9.75 -1.42 14.79
N TRP A 199 10.62 -1.41 13.79
CA TRP A 199 10.85 -2.53 12.88
C TRP A 199 12.28 -3.10 12.95
N GLY A 200 12.99 -2.83 14.04
CA GLY A 200 14.27 -3.46 14.36
C GLY A 200 15.50 -2.85 13.70
N LEU A 201 15.43 -1.58 13.29
CA LEU A 201 16.51 -0.85 12.61
C LEU A 201 16.99 0.38 13.39
N ALA A 202 16.88 0.39 14.73
CA ALA A 202 17.13 1.57 15.59
C ALA A 202 18.44 2.35 15.30
N ASP A 203 19.49 1.65 14.85
CA ASP A 203 20.82 2.24 14.62
C ASP A 203 21.14 2.50 13.13
N SER A 204 20.16 2.34 12.22
CA SER A 204 20.44 2.29 10.78
C SER A 204 20.60 3.66 10.10
N ALA A 205 20.33 4.78 10.79
CA ALA A 205 20.50 6.16 10.31
C ALA A 205 20.29 6.35 8.78
N PRO A 206 19.09 6.04 8.25
CA PRO A 206 18.86 6.05 6.81
C PRO A 206 18.80 7.46 6.22
N GLU A 207 19.06 7.57 4.92
CA GLU A 207 18.61 8.70 4.12
C GLU A 207 17.12 8.53 3.80
N VAL A 208 16.32 9.57 4.05
CA VAL A 208 14.86 9.55 3.85
C VAL A 208 14.43 10.75 3.03
N MET A 209 13.64 10.49 1.98
CA MET A 209 12.90 11.50 1.24
C MET A 209 11.41 11.14 1.23
N ALA A 210 10.57 12.07 1.66
CA ALA A 210 9.13 11.88 1.67
C ALA A 210 8.45 12.63 0.53
N LEU A 211 7.51 11.96 -0.14
CA LEU A 211 6.74 12.48 -1.27
C LEU A 211 5.24 12.30 -1.00
N THR A 212 4.41 13.24 -1.46
CA THR A 212 2.96 13.21 -1.22
C THR A 212 2.15 13.60 -2.45
N ASP A 213 0.95 13.04 -2.54
CA ASP A 213 -0.14 13.50 -3.41
C ASP A 213 -1.02 14.57 -2.73
N GLY A 214 -0.75 14.89 -1.45
CA GLY A 214 -1.55 15.77 -0.59
C GLY A 214 -2.45 15.02 0.41
N ARG A 215 -2.51 13.68 0.35
CA ARG A 215 -3.34 12.82 1.20
C ARG A 215 -2.54 11.71 1.86
N SER A 216 -1.67 11.07 1.09
CA SER A 216 -0.80 9.97 1.51
C SER A 216 0.66 10.31 1.21
N VAL A 217 1.57 9.60 1.88
CA VAL A 217 3.01 9.78 1.77
C VAL A 217 3.67 8.50 1.27
N ILE A 218 4.69 8.66 0.42
CA ILE A 218 5.68 7.61 0.16
C ILE A 218 6.98 8.09 0.78
N GLU A 219 7.54 7.30 1.68
CA GLU A 219 8.89 7.52 2.19
C GLU A 219 9.87 6.65 1.40
N LEU A 220 10.71 7.29 0.60
CA LEU A 220 11.85 6.68 -0.08
C LEU A 220 13.00 6.59 0.92
N VAL A 221 13.50 5.38 1.17
CA VAL A 221 14.47 5.12 2.24
C VAL A 221 15.68 4.41 1.67
N LEU A 222 16.87 4.94 1.95
CA LEU A 222 18.14 4.28 1.65
C LEU A 222 18.87 4.02 2.96
N TYR A 223 18.99 2.74 3.32
CA TYR A 223 19.77 2.31 4.48
C TYR A 223 21.25 2.12 4.11
N PRO A 224 22.19 2.32 5.05
CA PRO A 224 23.62 2.06 4.85
C PRO A 224 23.95 0.63 4.43
N HIS A 225 23.11 -0.33 4.81
CA HIS A 225 23.25 -1.76 4.49
C HIS A 225 22.08 -2.28 3.64
N THR A 226 21.54 -1.43 2.76
CA THR A 226 20.43 -1.79 1.88
C THR A 226 20.73 -3.09 1.12
N ARG A 227 19.86 -4.08 1.30
CA ARG A 227 19.96 -5.39 0.66
C ARG A 227 19.17 -5.39 -0.64
N PRO A 228 19.72 -5.93 -1.73
CA PRO A 228 18.95 -6.04 -2.97
C PRO A 228 17.78 -7.01 -2.75
N ARG A 229 16.75 -6.82 -3.57
CA ARG A 229 15.68 -7.80 -3.73
C ARG A 229 16.24 -9.06 -4.41
N PRO A 230 15.68 -10.26 -4.17
CA PRO A 230 16.10 -11.46 -4.89
C PRO A 230 15.95 -11.29 -6.41
N ASP A 231 16.94 -11.74 -7.19
CA ASP A 231 16.95 -11.66 -8.66
C ASP A 231 15.73 -12.35 -9.30
N ASP A 232 15.17 -13.35 -8.61
CA ASP A 232 14.03 -14.12 -9.06
C ASP A 232 12.70 -13.63 -8.47
N TYR A 233 12.65 -12.47 -7.82
CA TYR A 233 11.44 -11.91 -7.18
C TYR A 233 10.25 -11.83 -8.14
N ARG A 234 9.05 -12.10 -7.61
CA ARG A 234 7.78 -11.91 -8.32
C ARG A 234 6.92 -10.96 -7.53
N ILE A 235 6.21 -10.07 -8.24
CA ILE A 235 5.31 -9.10 -7.62
C ILE A 235 4.23 -9.78 -6.76
N CYS A 236 3.84 -11.02 -7.08
CA CYS A 236 2.85 -11.81 -6.37
C CYS A 236 3.38 -12.52 -5.10
N ASP A 237 4.66 -12.41 -4.75
CA ASP A 237 5.20 -13.00 -3.52
C ASP A 237 4.71 -12.27 -2.26
N GLU A 238 4.97 -12.83 -1.07
CA GLU A 238 4.51 -12.26 0.20
C GLU A 238 4.99 -10.83 0.43
N GLY A 239 4.04 -9.90 0.58
CA GLY A 239 4.28 -8.54 1.02
C GLY A 239 3.41 -7.49 0.35
N ILE A 240 3.90 -6.26 0.34
CA ILE A 240 3.27 -5.17 -0.39
C ILE A 240 3.65 -5.31 -1.87
N LEU A 241 2.65 -5.64 -2.68
CA LEU A 241 2.77 -5.96 -4.10
C LEU A 241 3.11 -4.70 -4.91
N ASN A 242 2.28 -3.67 -4.77
CA ASN A 242 2.45 -2.36 -5.38
C ASN A 242 1.67 -1.29 -4.60
N ILE A 243 1.82 -0.06 -5.07
CA ILE A 243 0.82 1.00 -4.88
C ILE A 243 0.17 1.31 -6.21
N ALA A 244 -1.06 1.79 -6.18
CA ALA A 244 -1.70 2.40 -7.34
C ALA A 244 -1.83 3.91 -7.15
N LEU A 245 -1.66 4.63 -8.26
CA LEU A 245 -2.05 6.01 -8.41
C LEU A 245 -3.25 6.12 -9.33
N GLY A 246 -4.35 6.60 -8.78
CA GLY A 246 -5.65 6.71 -9.42
C GLY A 246 -6.04 8.14 -9.78
N SER A 247 -6.94 8.27 -10.74
CA SER A 247 -7.67 9.51 -11.03
C SER A 247 -9.13 9.20 -11.36
N THR A 248 -10.03 10.05 -10.88
CA THR A 248 -11.45 10.00 -11.27
C THR A 248 -11.72 10.66 -12.62
N GLU A 249 -10.72 11.37 -13.15
CA GLU A 249 -10.72 11.97 -14.48
C GLU A 249 -9.71 11.25 -15.38
N LYS A 250 -10.07 11.06 -16.65
CA LYS A 250 -9.24 10.32 -17.62
C LYS A 250 -7.98 11.09 -18.04
N GLU A 251 -8.10 12.40 -18.17
CA GLU A 251 -7.01 13.24 -18.68
C GLU A 251 -5.76 13.21 -17.78
N PRO A 252 -5.85 13.36 -16.44
CA PRO A 252 -4.68 13.20 -15.57
C PRO A 252 -3.98 11.82 -15.68
N TYR A 253 -4.74 10.74 -15.90
CA TYR A 253 -4.19 9.41 -16.13
C TYR A 253 -3.38 9.36 -17.43
N LEU A 254 -3.96 9.83 -18.54
CA LEU A 254 -3.28 9.85 -19.84
C LEU A 254 -2.00 10.69 -19.82
N GLN A 255 -2.05 11.86 -19.19
CA GLN A 255 -0.88 12.74 -19.05
C GLN A 255 0.23 12.10 -18.22
N THR A 256 -0.12 11.43 -17.11
CA THR A 256 0.86 10.74 -16.26
C THR A 256 1.49 9.56 -16.99
N ARG A 257 0.67 8.77 -17.69
CA ARG A 257 1.15 7.67 -18.52
C ARG A 257 2.10 8.15 -19.63
N ALA A 258 1.79 9.27 -20.28
CA ALA A 258 2.67 9.88 -21.28
C ALA A 258 4.04 10.27 -20.69
N ARG A 259 4.06 10.96 -19.53
CA ARG A 259 5.32 11.30 -18.84
C ARG A 259 6.14 10.07 -18.46
N VAL A 260 5.48 9.01 -17.98
CA VAL A 260 6.13 7.74 -17.66
C VAL A 260 6.77 7.10 -18.90
N ALA A 261 6.06 7.10 -20.03
CA ALA A 261 6.60 6.61 -21.30
C ALA A 261 7.81 7.44 -21.78
N GLU A 262 7.71 8.76 -21.72
CA GLU A 262 8.78 9.70 -22.09
C GLU A 262 10.01 9.60 -21.18
N GLY A 263 9.81 9.24 -19.90
CA GLY A 263 10.87 9.00 -18.93
C GLY A 263 11.67 7.70 -19.13
N GLY A 264 11.30 6.87 -20.11
CA GLY A 264 11.99 5.61 -20.41
C GLY A 264 11.66 4.47 -19.45
N HIS A 265 10.57 4.57 -18.69
CA HIS A 265 10.09 3.52 -17.80
C HIS A 265 9.29 2.46 -18.58
N THR A 266 9.18 1.26 -18.01
CA THR A 266 8.47 0.17 -18.67
C THR A 266 6.98 0.25 -18.37
N LEU A 267 6.17 0.50 -19.40
CA LEU A 267 4.73 0.33 -19.35
C LEU A 267 4.39 -1.12 -19.71
N HIS A 268 3.73 -1.83 -18.79
CA HIS A 268 3.21 -3.18 -19.06
C HIS A 268 1.97 -3.11 -19.96
N ARG A 269 1.34 -4.26 -20.20
CA ARG A 269 0.08 -4.32 -20.96
C ARG A 269 -0.97 -3.41 -20.29
N GLU A 270 -1.56 -2.52 -21.07
CA GLU A 270 -2.72 -1.73 -20.65
C GLU A 270 -3.97 -2.60 -20.73
N LEU A 271 -4.85 -2.48 -19.73
CA LEU A 271 -6.13 -3.16 -19.70
C LEU A 271 -7.26 -2.15 -19.56
N ILE A 272 -8.10 -2.10 -20.60
CA ILE A 272 -9.34 -1.33 -20.60
C ILE A 272 -10.45 -2.28 -20.15
N LEU A 273 -10.81 -2.20 -18.87
CA LEU A 273 -11.83 -3.06 -18.28
C LEU A 273 -13.25 -2.59 -18.64
N SER A 274 -13.44 -1.28 -18.79
CA SER A 274 -14.68 -0.66 -19.22
C SER A 274 -14.41 0.77 -19.72
N PRO A 275 -15.41 1.49 -20.27
CA PRO A 275 -15.24 2.91 -20.61
C PRO A 275 -14.80 3.80 -19.44
N ASP A 276 -15.09 3.38 -18.21
CA ASP A 276 -14.79 4.11 -16.97
C ASP A 276 -13.59 3.54 -16.20
N VAL A 277 -12.92 2.50 -16.70
CA VAL A 277 -11.81 1.85 -15.97
C VAL A 277 -10.68 1.44 -16.93
N GLU A 278 -9.53 2.06 -16.74
CA GLU A 278 -8.28 1.76 -17.46
C GLU A 278 -7.14 1.61 -16.45
N VAL A 279 -6.38 0.53 -16.57
CA VAL A 279 -5.26 0.22 -15.67
C VAL A 279 -4.00 -0.10 -16.43
N ASN A 280 -2.86 0.33 -15.89
CA ASN A 280 -1.55 0.05 -16.44
C ASN A 280 -0.49 -0.05 -15.35
N TYR A 281 0.14 -1.22 -15.21
CA TYR A 281 1.32 -1.33 -14.36
C TYR A 281 2.53 -0.73 -15.05
N VAL A 282 3.39 -0.16 -14.22
CA VAL A 282 4.63 0.51 -14.60
C VAL A 282 5.74 -0.08 -13.74
N SER A 283 6.82 -0.50 -14.37
CA SER A 283 8.09 -0.72 -13.67
C SER A 283 8.98 0.49 -13.85
N GLU A 284 9.56 0.96 -12.75
CA GLU A 284 10.69 1.89 -12.78
C GLU A 284 11.82 1.32 -13.67
N ALA A 285 12.68 2.17 -14.23
CA ALA A 285 13.60 1.80 -15.32
C ALA A 285 14.56 0.65 -14.94
N GLU A 286 14.90 0.49 -13.66
CA GLU A 286 15.72 -0.62 -13.16
C GLU A 286 14.91 -1.80 -12.62
N GLY A 287 13.58 -1.75 -12.71
CA GLY A 287 12.69 -2.81 -12.24
C GLY A 287 12.58 -2.89 -10.71
N THR A 288 13.09 -1.89 -9.99
CA THR A 288 13.21 -1.87 -8.53
C THR A 288 11.86 -2.03 -7.83
N PHE A 289 10.84 -1.31 -8.31
CA PHE A 289 9.47 -1.38 -7.79
C PHE A 289 8.45 -1.10 -8.89
N ASN A 290 7.22 -1.55 -8.62
CA ASN A 290 6.09 -1.42 -9.54
C ASN A 290 5.07 -0.44 -8.98
N VAL A 291 4.44 0.29 -9.89
CA VAL A 291 3.34 1.21 -9.62
C VAL A 291 2.22 0.89 -10.60
N GLU A 292 0.98 0.88 -10.15
CA GLU A 292 -0.17 0.86 -11.04
C GLU A 292 -0.66 2.29 -11.30
N LEU A 293 -0.94 2.61 -12.55
CA LEU A 293 -1.67 3.81 -12.94
C LEU A 293 -3.10 3.41 -13.25
N MET A 294 -4.07 4.15 -12.71
CA MET A 294 -5.47 3.86 -12.91
C MET A 294 -6.28 5.11 -13.25
N TYR A 295 -7.10 5.02 -14.29
CA TYR A 295 -8.29 5.84 -14.44
C TYR A 295 -9.50 5.05 -13.94
N MET A 296 -10.28 5.65 -13.04
CA MET A 296 -11.53 5.08 -12.57
C MET A 296 -12.61 6.14 -12.38
N GLY A 297 -13.52 6.23 -13.36
CA GLY A 297 -14.71 7.06 -13.28
C GLY A 297 -15.58 6.72 -12.07
N THR A 298 -16.26 7.72 -11.50
CA THR A 298 -17.07 7.55 -10.29
C THR A 298 -18.19 6.53 -10.42
N ALA A 299 -18.69 6.31 -11.64
CA ALA A 299 -19.69 5.29 -11.94
C ALA A 299 -19.19 3.85 -11.69
N ALA A 300 -17.87 3.63 -11.73
CA ALA A 300 -17.25 2.32 -11.52
C ALA A 300 -16.91 2.05 -10.04
N HIS A 301 -16.89 3.07 -9.17
CA HIS A 301 -16.36 2.96 -7.81
C HIS A 301 -16.99 1.81 -6.99
N ALA A 302 -18.31 1.65 -7.07
CA ALA A 302 -19.01 0.60 -6.33
C ALA A 302 -18.60 -0.82 -6.77
N SER A 303 -18.31 -1.02 -8.06
CA SER A 303 -17.94 -2.33 -8.61
C SER A 303 -16.49 -2.72 -8.29
N PHE A 304 -15.67 -1.77 -7.84
CA PHE A 304 -14.23 -1.94 -7.62
C PHE A 304 -13.81 -1.60 -6.17
N GLY A 305 -14.75 -1.67 -5.24
CA GLY A 305 -14.45 -1.58 -3.80
C GLY A 305 -14.27 -0.18 -3.23
N PHE A 306 -14.53 0.90 -3.98
CA PHE A 306 -14.30 2.28 -3.49
C PHE A 306 -15.50 2.89 -2.74
N VAL A 307 -16.59 2.15 -2.59
CA VAL A 307 -17.82 2.60 -1.92
C VAL A 307 -18.12 1.69 -0.74
N VAL A 308 -18.51 2.27 0.39
CA VAL A 308 -19.04 1.53 1.55
C VAL A 308 -20.32 0.81 1.11
N PRO A 309 -20.40 -0.53 1.22
CA PRO A 309 -21.64 -1.24 0.94
C PRO A 309 -22.79 -0.76 1.84
N GLU A 310 -24.02 -0.70 1.32
CA GLU A 310 -25.18 -0.21 2.10
C GLU A 310 -25.42 -1.01 3.40
N ASP A 311 -25.06 -2.29 3.41
CA ASP A 311 -25.21 -3.22 4.55
C ASP A 311 -23.96 -3.30 5.45
N ALA A 312 -22.96 -2.42 5.26
CA ALA A 312 -21.76 -2.43 6.09
C ALA A 312 -22.10 -2.13 7.57
N PRO A 313 -21.58 -2.90 8.54
CA PRO A 313 -21.80 -2.62 9.94
C PRO A 313 -21.22 -1.25 10.29
N ALA A 314 -22.00 -0.43 11.02
CA ALA A 314 -21.54 0.86 11.51
C ALA A 314 -20.26 0.69 12.34
N PRO A 315 -19.32 1.66 12.29
CA PRO A 315 -18.12 1.60 13.11
C PRO A 315 -18.51 1.47 14.58
N THR A 316 -17.83 0.57 15.28
CA THR A 316 -17.96 0.45 16.73
C THR A 316 -17.45 1.75 17.35
N LYS A 317 -18.37 2.51 17.95
CA LYS A 317 -18.02 3.65 18.81
C LYS A 317 -17.54 3.07 20.14
N SER A 318 -16.25 3.20 20.44
CA SER A 318 -15.73 3.01 21.79
C SER A 318 -16.10 4.18 22.70
#